data_AF-A0A558FZN8-F1
#
_entry.id   AF-A0A558FZN8-F1
#
_cell.length_a   1.000
_cell.length_b   1.000
_cell.length_c   1.000
_cell.angle_alpha   90.00
_cell.angle_beta   90.00
_cell.angle_gamma   90.00
#
_symmetry.space_group_name_H-M   'P 1'
#
loop_
_entity.id
_entity.type
_entity.pdbx_description
1 polymer ?
#
loop_
_entity_poly.entity_id
_entity_poly.type
_entity_poly.pdbx_seq_one_letter_code
_entity_poly.pdbx_strand_id
1 'polypeptide(L)'
;MVLSVIAGPVSASAGTATGEAQLGGPPANQLDTVDDDQLTQASENISVWDGAFLSLRPDDTDSRLDSAAAYQVQSTNTYVRVDGRERSLEKNPMYVYNVGQEVPFTFSGSSAGAPRAIEGQDVQLVAAKLDKGATIPRSVPGIAQTLTSDDDVSSSVVGSAQGTSDDNSFAFTPDESGMWMFAVVTVDDGTGFSDANGDGNLETDGNVTFVGVDALPVQQGSSSVSAPSLAGNGQNVTVTVDASSLDATEVSHTVAIFNESDLSNYDQTINATDRSSISLETEIARVNGTSRMPSNANIMGVTPGSRSFVGSETAVSIFDQLNDSTSRFDDVTVVSPGATVYGSAVTEVAGNQTTVEVPIADDATPGDYVVMHVATNQSGTESVTNRAPLQVAQSVQLNLTANTTTPVAGEDVEFAVTREDTGAAVENAEVTVGGTTVQTNANGVAVVTVPTAGEYNATVSKNATNGEAFAGDALALDVFEPATFEYSNLT
;
A
#
# COMPACT_ATOMS: atom_id res chain seq x y z
N MET A 1 29.75 -62.29 -52.14
CA MET A 1 30.22 -63.07 -50.99
C MET A 1 30.92 -62.12 -50.04
N VAL A 2 30.20 -61.56 -49.07
CA VAL A 2 30.72 -60.93 -47.85
C VAL A 2 29.70 -61.27 -46.77
N LEU A 3 30.14 -62.00 -45.75
CA LEU A 3 29.35 -62.40 -44.59
C LEU A 3 29.41 -61.33 -43.50
N SER A 4 28.31 -61.27 -42.75
CA SER A 4 28.01 -60.52 -41.52
C SER A 4 29.00 -60.75 -40.36
N VAL A 5 29.17 -59.75 -39.48
CA VAL A 5 29.37 -59.92 -38.03
C VAL A 5 28.71 -58.75 -37.28
N ILE A 6 27.88 -59.09 -36.28
CA ILE A 6 27.26 -58.23 -35.26
C ILE A 6 28.26 -58.03 -34.10
N ALA A 7 28.34 -56.82 -33.54
CA ALA A 7 28.88 -56.59 -32.19
C ALA A 7 28.24 -55.34 -31.55
N GLY A 8 27.52 -55.54 -30.44
CA GLY A 8 27.59 -54.67 -29.26
C GLY A 8 28.11 -55.55 -28.10
N PRO A 9 28.01 -55.17 -26.81
CA PRO A 9 27.98 -53.85 -26.17
C PRO A 9 29.11 -53.70 -25.10
N VAL A 10 29.29 -52.51 -24.49
CA VAL A 10 29.78 -52.43 -23.10
C VAL A 10 29.24 -51.19 -22.39
N SER A 11 28.73 -51.42 -21.19
CA SER A 11 28.17 -50.46 -20.24
C SER A 11 29.23 -49.86 -19.30
N ALA A 12 28.79 -48.79 -18.63
CA ALA A 12 29.06 -48.36 -17.26
C ALA A 12 30.21 -47.37 -16.99
N SER A 13 29.81 -46.18 -16.51
CA SER A 13 30.11 -45.81 -15.13
C SER A 13 28.90 -45.13 -14.49
N ALA A 14 28.28 -45.82 -13.53
CA ALA A 14 27.44 -45.20 -12.53
C ALA A 14 28.35 -44.40 -11.58
N GLY A 15 28.14 -43.09 -11.54
CA GLY A 15 28.65 -42.18 -10.52
C GLY A 15 27.46 -41.68 -9.73
N THR A 16 27.53 -41.86 -8.41
CA THR A 16 26.55 -41.57 -7.37
C THR A 16 25.85 -40.21 -7.49
N ALA A 17 24.54 -40.24 -7.26
CA ALA A 17 23.69 -39.08 -7.09
C ALA A 17 24.10 -38.22 -5.87
N THR A 18 24.33 -36.94 -6.15
CA THR A 18 23.81 -35.81 -5.38
C THR A 18 23.20 -34.89 -6.43
N GLY A 19 21.88 -35.05 -6.65
CA GLY A 19 21.14 -34.25 -7.63
C GLY A 19 20.93 -32.85 -7.08
N GLU A 20 21.85 -31.95 -7.40
CA GLU A 20 21.49 -30.55 -7.61
C GLU A 20 21.02 -30.47 -9.07
N ALA A 21 19.75 -30.14 -9.28
CA ALA A 21 19.26 -29.76 -10.59
C ALA A 21 19.96 -28.44 -10.94
N GLN A 22 21.10 -28.53 -11.60
CA GLN A 22 21.76 -27.39 -12.20
C GLN A 22 20.84 -26.96 -13.35
N LEU A 23 20.02 -25.93 -13.13
CA LEU A 23 19.35 -25.23 -14.20
C LEU A 23 20.42 -24.88 -15.24
N GLY A 24 20.21 -25.34 -16.48
CA GLY A 24 21.14 -25.12 -17.58
C GLY A 24 21.37 -23.63 -17.81
N GLY A 25 22.41 -23.28 -18.57
CA GLY A 25 22.55 -21.92 -19.07
C GLY A 25 21.31 -21.50 -19.88
N PRO A 26 21.12 -20.19 -20.13
CA PRO A 26 19.96 -19.68 -20.84
C PRO A 26 19.74 -20.43 -22.17
N PRO A 27 18.48 -20.62 -22.60
CA PRO A 27 18.14 -21.30 -23.84
C PRO A 27 18.96 -20.76 -25.03
N ALA A 28 19.52 -21.66 -25.82
CA ALA A 28 20.20 -21.27 -27.06
C ALA A 28 19.16 -20.65 -28.01
N ASN A 29 19.32 -19.36 -28.35
CA ASN A 29 18.50 -18.50 -29.22
C ASN A 29 17.70 -17.38 -28.53
N GLN A 30 18.13 -16.85 -27.39
CA GLN A 30 17.55 -15.61 -26.84
C GLN A 30 18.18 -14.38 -27.48
N LEU A 31 17.38 -13.34 -27.72
CA LEU A 31 17.74 -12.00 -28.20
C LEU A 31 19.22 -11.81 -28.58
N ASP A 32 19.56 -11.97 -29.87
CA ASP A 32 20.92 -11.75 -30.43
C ASP A 32 21.50 -10.34 -30.11
N THR A 33 20.66 -9.43 -29.60
CA THR A 33 20.99 -8.04 -29.25
C THR A 33 21.28 -7.82 -27.76
N VAL A 34 20.94 -8.74 -26.87
CA VAL A 34 21.15 -8.62 -25.42
C VAL A 34 22.21 -9.64 -25.00
N ASP A 35 23.21 -9.21 -24.22
CA ASP A 35 24.24 -10.13 -23.75
C ASP A 35 23.61 -11.18 -22.80
N ASP A 36 23.99 -12.46 -22.94
CA ASP A 36 23.49 -13.57 -22.10
C ASP A 36 23.63 -13.29 -20.60
N ASP A 37 24.64 -12.48 -20.25
CA ASP A 37 24.91 -12.07 -18.88
C ASP A 37 23.96 -10.99 -18.38
N GLN A 38 22.94 -10.56 -19.13
CA GLN A 38 21.85 -9.65 -18.72
C GLN A 38 20.47 -10.34 -18.75
N LEU A 39 20.43 -11.64 -19.02
CA LEU A 39 19.23 -12.47 -19.05
C LEU A 39 19.17 -13.39 -17.84
N THR A 40 18.03 -13.39 -17.16
CA THR A 40 17.71 -14.29 -16.05
C THR A 40 16.73 -15.35 -16.55
N GLN A 41 17.13 -16.62 -16.56
CA GLN A 41 16.22 -17.70 -16.91
C GLN A 41 15.21 -17.93 -15.77
N ALA A 42 13.92 -17.77 -16.09
CA ALA A 42 12.82 -17.96 -15.14
C ALA A 42 12.24 -19.38 -15.20
N SER A 43 12.14 -19.96 -16.41
CA SER A 43 11.70 -21.35 -16.62
C SER A 43 12.31 -21.95 -17.89
N GLU A 44 11.92 -23.19 -18.20
CA GLU A 44 12.11 -23.75 -19.54
C GLU A 44 11.39 -22.82 -20.54
N ASN A 45 12.14 -22.20 -21.46
CA ASN A 45 11.70 -21.28 -22.51
C ASN A 45 11.30 -19.84 -22.10
N ILE A 46 11.46 -19.45 -20.82
CA ILE A 46 11.17 -18.09 -20.38
C ILE A 46 12.42 -17.47 -19.77
N SER A 47 12.82 -16.31 -20.31
CA SER A 47 13.81 -15.44 -19.69
C SER A 47 13.24 -14.07 -19.36
N VAL A 48 13.90 -13.37 -18.45
CA VAL A 48 13.61 -11.99 -18.10
C VAL A 48 14.88 -11.18 -18.24
N TRP A 49 14.78 -10.07 -18.95
CA TRP A 49 15.85 -9.10 -19.05
C TRP A 49 15.95 -8.26 -17.77
N ASP A 50 17.16 -8.05 -17.27
CA ASP A 50 17.40 -7.31 -16.02
C ASP A 50 16.85 -5.88 -16.03
N GLY A 51 16.81 -5.25 -17.21
CA GLY A 51 16.23 -3.92 -17.38
C GLY A 51 14.71 -3.90 -17.56
N ALA A 52 14.02 -5.05 -17.47
CA ALA A 52 12.56 -5.11 -17.67
C ALA A 52 11.79 -4.19 -16.69
N PHE A 53 12.38 -3.87 -15.56
CA PHE A 53 11.76 -3.00 -14.55
C PHE A 53 11.81 -1.51 -14.91
N LEU A 54 12.56 -1.14 -15.95
CA LEU A 54 12.79 0.25 -16.35
C LEU A 54 11.93 0.73 -17.52
N SER A 55 11.42 -0.20 -18.32
CA SER A 55 11.11 0.09 -19.71
C SER A 55 9.64 0.30 -20.01
N LEU A 56 8.72 -0.27 -19.20
CA LEU A 56 7.28 -0.17 -19.40
C LEU A 56 6.64 0.78 -18.39
N ARG A 57 5.98 1.85 -18.85
CA ARG A 57 5.22 2.76 -17.98
C ARG A 57 3.96 3.27 -18.67
N PRO A 58 2.93 3.68 -17.91
CA PRO A 58 1.88 4.54 -18.43
C PRO A 58 2.50 5.80 -19.07
N ASP A 59 2.03 6.17 -20.25
CA ASP A 59 2.55 7.33 -20.99
C ASP A 59 1.94 8.62 -20.43
N ASP A 60 2.71 9.34 -19.62
CA ASP A 60 2.31 10.61 -19.00
C ASP A 60 2.29 11.80 -19.96
N THR A 61 2.81 11.62 -21.17
CA THR A 61 2.74 12.62 -22.24
C THR A 61 1.47 12.49 -23.07
N ASP A 62 0.77 11.36 -22.96
CA ASP A 62 -0.48 11.12 -23.66
C ASP A 62 -1.68 11.64 -22.86
N SER A 63 -2.42 12.57 -23.47
CA SER A 63 -3.64 13.17 -22.90
C SER A 63 -4.75 12.16 -22.52
N ARG A 64 -4.72 10.92 -23.04
CA ARG A 64 -5.64 9.87 -22.61
C ARG A 64 -5.44 9.50 -21.14
N LEU A 65 -4.22 9.63 -20.61
CA LEU A 65 -3.90 9.32 -19.22
C LEU A 65 -4.73 10.17 -18.25
N ASP A 66 -4.95 11.45 -18.56
CA ASP A 66 -5.77 12.37 -17.74
C ASP A 66 -7.22 11.88 -17.57
N SER A 67 -7.74 11.16 -18.57
CA SER A 67 -9.10 10.59 -18.51
C SER A 67 -9.12 9.22 -17.83
N ALA A 68 -8.01 8.48 -17.92
CA ALA A 68 -7.88 7.16 -17.32
C ALA A 68 -7.61 7.21 -15.81
N ALA A 69 -6.80 8.17 -15.37
CA ALA A 69 -6.46 8.37 -13.97
C ALA A 69 -7.66 8.91 -13.19
N ALA A 70 -8.04 8.22 -12.12
CA ALA A 70 -9.00 8.69 -11.14
C ALA A 70 -8.41 9.80 -10.26
N TYR A 71 -7.19 9.57 -9.78
CA TYR A 71 -6.40 10.54 -9.03
C TYR A 71 -4.95 10.08 -8.97
N GLN A 72 -4.08 11.02 -8.60
CA GLN A 72 -2.66 10.80 -8.37
C GLN A 72 -2.34 10.83 -6.87
N VAL A 73 -1.25 10.17 -6.48
CA VAL A 73 -0.75 10.07 -5.10
C VAL A 73 0.77 10.29 -5.15
N GLN A 74 1.28 11.27 -4.40
CA GLN A 74 2.73 11.46 -4.32
C GLN A 74 3.35 10.39 -3.41
N SER A 75 4.54 9.94 -3.78
CA SER A 75 5.30 8.95 -3.01
C SER A 75 6.79 9.25 -3.09
N THR A 76 7.62 8.34 -2.57
CA THR A 76 9.08 8.41 -2.67
C THR A 76 9.54 8.37 -4.12
N ASN A 77 10.63 9.08 -4.41
CA ASN A 77 11.26 8.98 -5.73
C ASN A 77 11.97 7.63 -5.82
N THR A 78 11.52 6.81 -6.76
CA THR A 78 12.02 5.44 -6.89
C THR A 78 13.00 5.35 -8.05
N TYR A 79 14.17 4.81 -7.75
CA TYR A 79 15.24 4.54 -8.69
C TYR A 79 15.56 3.06 -8.71
N VAL A 80 16.17 2.58 -9.78
CA VAL A 80 16.76 1.24 -9.85
C VAL A 80 18.22 1.35 -10.25
N ARG A 81 19.04 0.51 -9.63
CA ARG A 81 20.46 0.35 -9.91
C ARG A 81 20.65 -0.97 -10.66
N VAL A 82 21.02 -0.84 -11.93
CA VAL A 82 21.37 -1.95 -12.84
C VAL A 82 22.77 -1.66 -13.38
N ASP A 83 23.66 -2.65 -13.36
CA ASP A 83 25.05 -2.52 -13.83
C ASP A 83 25.82 -1.33 -13.22
N GLY A 84 25.54 -1.04 -11.95
CA GLY A 84 26.17 0.07 -11.21
C GLY A 84 25.73 1.47 -11.63
N ARG A 85 24.69 1.60 -12.47
CA ARG A 85 24.09 2.89 -12.85
C ARG A 85 22.69 3.01 -12.26
N GLU A 86 22.41 4.16 -11.68
CA GLU A 86 21.10 4.49 -11.14
C GLU A 86 20.23 5.18 -12.19
N ARG A 87 18.96 4.78 -12.26
CA ARG A 87 17.97 5.26 -13.22
C ARG A 87 16.65 5.48 -12.50
N SER A 88 15.98 6.59 -12.78
CA SER A 88 14.65 6.85 -12.22
C SER A 88 13.63 5.90 -12.85
N LEU A 89 12.67 5.43 -12.04
CA LEU A 89 11.50 4.70 -12.52
C LEU A 89 10.37 5.63 -12.95
N GLU A 90 10.47 6.94 -12.68
CA GLU A 90 9.46 7.95 -13.00
C GLU A 90 8.06 7.61 -12.45
N LYS A 91 8.02 7.02 -11.24
CA LYS A 91 6.80 6.58 -10.55
C LYS A 91 6.19 7.60 -9.59
N ASN A 92 6.74 8.82 -9.52
CA ASN A 92 6.21 9.87 -8.66
C ASN A 92 5.68 11.03 -9.53
N PRO A 93 4.36 11.25 -9.60
CA PRO A 93 3.32 10.61 -8.78
C PRO A 93 2.88 9.22 -9.28
N MET A 94 2.29 8.43 -8.37
CA MET A 94 1.60 7.17 -8.70
C MET A 94 0.12 7.44 -8.98
N TYR A 95 -0.51 6.61 -9.80
CA TYR A 95 -1.91 6.79 -10.21
C TYR A 95 -2.80 5.63 -9.77
N VAL A 96 -4.08 5.94 -9.55
CA VAL A 96 -5.18 4.97 -9.51
C VAL A 96 -6.04 5.18 -10.75
N TYR A 97 -6.37 4.12 -11.46
CA TYR A 97 -7.06 4.17 -12.76
C TYR A 97 -8.53 3.78 -12.65
N ASN A 98 -9.35 4.18 -13.61
CA ASN A 98 -10.76 3.80 -13.68
C ASN A 98 -10.98 2.60 -14.62
N VAL A 99 -11.89 1.70 -14.23
CA VAL A 99 -12.46 0.69 -15.13
C VAL A 99 -13.08 1.38 -16.37
N GLY A 100 -12.88 0.75 -17.53
CA GLY A 100 -13.44 1.17 -18.81
C GLY A 100 -12.77 2.39 -19.44
N GLN A 101 -11.68 2.90 -18.86
CA GLN A 101 -10.87 3.96 -19.45
C GLN A 101 -9.57 3.40 -20.02
N GLU A 102 -9.19 3.86 -21.21
CA GLU A 102 -8.00 3.36 -21.90
C GLU A 102 -6.72 3.97 -21.32
N VAL A 103 -5.86 3.11 -20.76
CA VAL A 103 -4.54 3.48 -20.23
C VAL A 103 -3.50 3.36 -21.34
N PRO A 104 -2.86 4.46 -21.77
CA PRO A 104 -1.76 4.41 -22.71
C PRO A 104 -0.48 3.95 -22.00
N PHE A 105 0.29 3.10 -22.65
CA PHE A 105 1.61 2.67 -22.17
C PHE A 105 2.67 2.99 -23.21
N THR A 106 3.85 3.38 -22.73
CA THR A 106 5.05 3.49 -23.54
C THR A 106 6.08 2.48 -23.07
N PHE A 107 6.75 1.87 -24.05
CA PHE A 107 7.93 1.07 -23.85
C PHE A 107 9.14 1.78 -24.47
N SER A 108 10.09 2.21 -23.65
CA SER A 108 11.32 2.88 -24.08
C SER A 108 12.53 1.97 -23.91
N GLY A 109 12.80 1.13 -24.91
CA GLY A 109 13.98 0.25 -24.88
C GLY A 109 15.31 1.03 -24.83
N SER A 110 15.38 2.19 -25.48
CA SER A 110 16.62 2.97 -25.59
C SER A 110 17.05 3.69 -24.29
N SER A 111 16.09 4.15 -23.47
CA SER A 111 16.35 4.90 -22.23
C SER A 111 16.80 4.00 -21.07
N ALA A 112 16.32 2.75 -21.06
CA ALA A 112 16.68 1.72 -20.09
C ALA A 112 18.07 1.09 -20.35
N GLY A 113 18.74 1.46 -21.45
CA GLY A 113 19.98 0.82 -21.88
C GLY A 113 19.76 -0.52 -22.58
N ALA A 114 18.52 -0.86 -22.95
CA ALA A 114 18.22 -2.04 -23.75
C ALA A 114 18.76 -1.82 -25.17
N PRO A 115 19.64 -2.69 -25.68
CA PRO A 115 20.12 -2.60 -27.06
C PRO A 115 18.98 -3.00 -28.01
N ARG A 116 18.23 -2.04 -28.57
CA ARG A 116 17.21 -2.26 -29.64
C ARG A 116 16.43 -3.58 -29.51
N ALA A 117 16.13 -4.00 -28.28
CA ALA A 117 15.87 -5.41 -27.98
C ALA A 117 14.59 -5.90 -28.67
N ILE A 118 13.70 -4.98 -28.96
CA ILE A 118 12.44 -5.28 -29.62
C ILE A 118 12.43 -4.92 -31.12
N GLU A 119 13.45 -4.25 -31.66
CA GLU A 119 13.44 -3.78 -33.05
C GLU A 119 13.39 -4.97 -34.03
N GLY A 120 12.29 -5.06 -34.79
CA GLY A 120 12.07 -6.13 -35.75
C GLY A 120 11.68 -7.48 -35.13
N GLN A 121 11.50 -7.53 -33.81
CA GLN A 121 10.96 -8.68 -33.09
C GLN A 121 9.43 -8.58 -33.00
N ASP A 122 8.76 -9.73 -32.95
CA ASP A 122 7.36 -9.77 -32.59
C ASP A 122 7.24 -9.58 -31.06
N VAL A 123 6.41 -8.62 -30.65
CA VAL A 123 6.19 -8.27 -29.24
C VAL A 123 4.75 -8.48 -28.83
N GLN A 124 4.55 -8.91 -27.60
CA GLN A 124 3.23 -9.06 -26.99
C GLN A 124 3.14 -8.24 -25.70
N LEU A 125 2.00 -7.59 -25.49
CA LEU A 125 1.61 -7.05 -24.19
C LEU A 125 0.72 -8.09 -23.51
N VAL A 126 1.18 -8.55 -22.35
CA VAL A 126 0.47 -9.43 -21.44
C VAL A 126 -0.10 -8.58 -20.31
N ALA A 127 -1.38 -8.80 -20.00
CA ALA A 127 -2.03 -8.25 -18.81
C ALA A 127 -2.46 -9.41 -17.90
N ALA A 128 -2.24 -9.25 -16.61
CA ALA A 128 -2.59 -10.22 -15.60
C ALA A 128 -3.32 -9.56 -14.44
N LYS A 129 -4.53 -10.01 -14.17
CA LYS A 129 -5.34 -9.55 -13.06
C LYS A 129 -5.04 -10.41 -11.84
N LEU A 130 -4.69 -9.76 -10.74
CA LEU A 130 -4.46 -10.43 -9.46
C LEU A 130 -5.82 -10.64 -8.79
N ASP A 131 -6.25 -11.89 -8.69
CA ASP A 131 -7.51 -12.27 -8.06
C ASP A 131 -7.37 -12.33 -6.53
N LYS A 132 -8.48 -12.60 -5.84
CA LYS A 132 -8.52 -12.55 -4.37
C LYS A 132 -7.54 -13.54 -3.76
N GLY A 133 -6.60 -13.02 -2.97
CA GLY A 133 -5.61 -13.83 -2.26
C GLY A 133 -4.25 -13.86 -2.96
N ALA A 134 -4.18 -13.32 -4.19
CA ALA A 134 -2.96 -13.21 -4.94
C ALA A 134 -1.85 -12.51 -4.14
N THR A 135 -0.63 -12.95 -4.42
CA THR A 135 0.59 -12.35 -3.86
C THR A 135 1.35 -11.69 -4.98
N ILE A 136 1.81 -10.46 -4.75
CA ILE A 136 2.65 -9.77 -5.71
C ILE A 136 4.03 -10.48 -5.73
N PRO A 137 4.58 -10.87 -6.90
CA PRO A 137 5.85 -11.59 -6.99
C PRO A 137 7.01 -10.79 -6.40
N ARG A 138 8.03 -11.48 -5.87
CA ARG A 138 9.14 -10.83 -5.14
C ARG A 138 10.50 -10.97 -5.81
N SER A 139 10.54 -11.62 -6.97
CA SER A 139 11.77 -11.92 -7.68
C SER A 139 11.50 -11.96 -9.17
N VAL A 140 12.57 -11.87 -9.95
CA VAL A 140 12.51 -11.94 -11.40
C VAL A 140 11.87 -13.26 -11.89
N PRO A 141 12.25 -14.45 -11.37
CA PRO A 141 11.57 -15.70 -11.73
C PRO A 141 10.11 -15.76 -11.27
N GLY A 142 9.78 -15.09 -10.15
CA GLY A 142 8.41 -15.05 -9.62
C GLY A 142 7.42 -14.43 -10.60
N ILE A 143 7.84 -13.47 -11.43
CA ILE A 143 6.97 -12.83 -12.43
C ILE A 143 6.48 -13.85 -13.46
N ALA A 144 7.40 -14.64 -14.03
CA ALA A 144 7.02 -15.68 -14.97
C ALA A 144 6.05 -16.67 -14.33
N GLN A 145 6.35 -17.09 -13.09
CA GLN A 145 5.49 -18.01 -12.35
C GLN A 145 4.08 -17.44 -12.12
N THR A 146 3.97 -16.16 -11.74
CA THR A 146 2.70 -15.44 -11.55
C THR A 146 1.88 -15.40 -12.85
N LEU A 147 2.52 -15.29 -14.02
CA LEU A 147 1.82 -15.16 -15.30
C LEU A 147 1.44 -16.49 -15.96
N THR A 148 2.13 -17.58 -15.61
CA THR A 148 1.97 -18.88 -16.31
C THR A 148 1.41 -19.98 -15.43
N SER A 149 1.37 -19.82 -14.11
CA SER A 149 1.15 -20.97 -13.20
C SER A 149 0.51 -20.61 -11.86
N ASP A 150 -0.02 -19.40 -11.69
CA ASP A 150 -0.63 -18.97 -10.43
C ASP A 150 -2.15 -19.02 -10.53
N ASP A 151 -2.78 -19.87 -9.71
CA ASP A 151 -4.22 -20.08 -9.70
C ASP A 151 -5.01 -18.85 -9.22
N ASP A 152 -4.35 -17.91 -8.53
CA ASP A 152 -4.95 -16.65 -8.07
C ASP A 152 -4.69 -15.50 -9.06
N VAL A 153 -4.31 -15.80 -10.31
CA VAL A 153 -4.03 -14.80 -11.34
C VAL A 153 -4.68 -15.20 -12.66
N SER A 154 -5.33 -14.22 -13.29
CA SER A 154 -5.93 -14.37 -14.62
C SER A 154 -5.13 -13.56 -15.65
N SER A 155 -4.37 -14.24 -16.51
CA SER A 155 -3.44 -13.67 -17.50
C SER A 155 -3.95 -13.81 -18.93
N SER A 156 -3.72 -12.79 -19.76
CA SER A 156 -4.07 -12.81 -21.18
C SER A 156 -3.15 -11.94 -22.04
N VAL A 157 -3.01 -12.30 -23.31
CA VAL A 157 -2.34 -11.43 -24.30
C VAL A 157 -3.34 -10.40 -24.80
N VAL A 158 -3.07 -9.13 -24.51
CA VAL A 158 -3.99 -8.01 -24.77
C VAL A 158 -3.54 -7.12 -25.93
N GLY A 159 -2.30 -7.31 -26.42
CA GLY A 159 -1.78 -6.62 -27.58
C GLY A 159 -0.63 -7.37 -28.22
N SER A 160 -0.48 -7.19 -29.53
CA SER A 160 0.69 -7.66 -30.27
C SER A 160 1.10 -6.62 -31.31
N ALA A 161 2.40 -6.48 -31.51
CA ALA A 161 2.97 -5.55 -32.47
C ALA A 161 4.31 -6.08 -32.99
N GLN A 162 4.86 -5.43 -34.02
CA GLN A 162 6.29 -5.55 -34.30
C GLN A 162 7.01 -4.41 -33.60
N GLY A 163 8.05 -4.74 -32.85
CA GLY A 163 8.81 -3.72 -32.13
C GLY A 163 9.59 -2.83 -33.08
N THR A 164 9.67 -1.55 -32.73
CA THR A 164 10.38 -0.52 -33.49
C THR A 164 11.65 -0.09 -32.75
N SER A 165 12.57 0.60 -33.45
CA SER A 165 13.78 1.16 -32.83
C SER A 165 13.50 2.34 -31.89
N ASP A 166 12.32 2.94 -32.00
CA ASP A 166 11.86 4.08 -31.21
C ASP A 166 11.01 3.59 -30.02
N ASP A 167 10.20 4.47 -29.42
CA ASP A 167 9.26 4.10 -28.37
C ASP A 167 8.11 3.26 -28.93
N ASN A 168 7.70 2.25 -28.17
CA ASN A 168 6.65 1.33 -28.57
C ASN A 168 5.41 1.58 -27.72
N SER A 169 4.33 1.96 -28.38
CA SER A 169 3.09 2.33 -27.71
C SER A 169 2.14 1.15 -27.62
N PHE A 170 1.60 0.92 -26.43
CA PHE A 170 0.50 0.00 -26.20
C PHE A 170 -0.67 0.73 -25.54
N ALA A 171 -1.84 0.10 -25.55
CA ALA A 171 -3.00 0.61 -24.83
C ALA A 171 -3.80 -0.56 -24.26
N PHE A 172 -4.34 -0.37 -23.07
CA PHE A 172 -5.17 -1.36 -22.41
C PHE A 172 -6.35 -0.69 -21.73
N THR A 173 -7.53 -1.29 -21.83
CA THR A 173 -8.74 -0.82 -21.14
C THR A 173 -9.15 -1.89 -20.13
N PRO A 174 -8.92 -1.68 -18.82
CA PRO A 174 -9.35 -2.62 -17.80
C PRO A 174 -10.88 -2.69 -17.77
N ASP A 175 -11.42 -3.89 -17.80
CA ASP A 175 -12.86 -4.19 -17.69
C ASP A 175 -13.29 -4.50 -16.25
N GLU A 176 -12.33 -4.84 -15.38
CA GLU A 176 -12.53 -5.11 -13.97
C GLU A 176 -11.59 -4.30 -13.07
N SER A 177 -12.05 -4.00 -11.85
CA SER A 177 -11.22 -3.35 -10.83
C SER A 177 -10.37 -4.35 -10.06
N GLY A 178 -9.31 -3.85 -9.43
CA GLY A 178 -8.32 -4.64 -8.69
C GLY A 178 -6.90 -4.26 -9.08
N MET A 179 -5.94 -5.08 -8.66
CA MET A 179 -4.55 -4.95 -9.09
C MET A 179 -4.33 -5.64 -10.43
N TRP A 180 -3.74 -4.93 -11.37
CA TRP A 180 -3.34 -5.45 -12.68
C TRP A 180 -1.83 -5.37 -12.85
N MET A 181 -1.22 -6.44 -13.33
CA MET A 181 0.18 -6.51 -13.73
C MET A 181 0.27 -6.54 -15.25
N PHE A 182 1.30 -5.90 -15.79
CA PHE A 182 1.56 -5.81 -17.22
C PHE A 182 2.97 -6.25 -17.51
N ALA A 183 3.13 -6.93 -18.64
CA ALA A 183 4.44 -7.31 -19.15
C ALA A 183 4.51 -7.15 -20.67
N VAL A 184 5.59 -6.55 -21.15
CA VAL A 184 5.98 -6.61 -22.57
C VAL A 184 6.97 -7.74 -22.73
N VAL A 185 6.70 -8.62 -23.69
CA VAL A 185 7.54 -9.78 -24.00
C VAL A 185 7.93 -9.77 -25.48
N THR A 186 9.15 -10.21 -25.77
CA THR A 186 9.61 -10.54 -27.13
C THR A 186 9.41 -12.02 -27.38
N VAL A 187 9.03 -12.37 -28.61
CA VAL A 187 8.93 -13.75 -29.08
C VAL A 187 10.21 -14.06 -29.86
N ASP A 188 11.10 -14.85 -29.28
CA ASP A 188 12.40 -15.18 -29.86
C ASP A 188 12.26 -16.31 -30.90
N ASP A 189 11.39 -17.27 -30.63
CA ASP A 189 10.91 -18.27 -31.59
C ASP A 189 9.48 -18.75 -31.26
N GLY A 190 8.88 -19.51 -32.18
CA GLY A 190 7.50 -20.00 -32.02
C GLY A 190 6.44 -18.92 -32.23
N THR A 191 5.36 -18.98 -31.44
CA THR A 191 4.24 -18.01 -31.49
C THR A 191 4.08 -17.20 -30.20
N GLY A 192 4.92 -17.44 -29.20
CA GLY A 192 4.93 -16.70 -27.94
C GLY A 192 3.88 -17.19 -26.95
N PHE A 193 3.32 -16.28 -26.16
CA PHE A 193 2.26 -16.62 -25.20
C PHE A 193 0.90 -16.79 -25.87
N SER A 194 0.13 -17.74 -25.34
CA SER A 194 -1.28 -17.92 -25.67
C SER A 194 -2.05 -18.48 -24.47
N ASP A 195 -3.33 -18.16 -24.36
CA ASP A 195 -4.26 -18.81 -23.44
C ASP A 195 -4.98 -19.94 -24.19
N ALA A 196 -4.25 -21.02 -24.49
CA ALA A 196 -4.77 -22.12 -25.31
C ALA A 196 -5.87 -22.93 -24.60
N ASN A 197 -5.86 -22.93 -23.26
CA ASN A 197 -6.77 -23.72 -22.43
C ASN A 197 -7.98 -22.93 -21.91
N GLY A 198 -7.94 -21.59 -21.97
CA GLY A 198 -9.00 -20.73 -21.45
C GLY A 198 -9.12 -20.80 -19.92
N ASP A 199 -8.04 -21.16 -19.23
CA ASP A 199 -7.98 -21.35 -17.78
C ASP A 199 -7.36 -20.15 -17.04
N GLY A 200 -6.98 -19.09 -17.77
CA GLY A 200 -6.37 -17.88 -17.22
C GLY A 200 -4.86 -17.99 -17.03
N ASN A 201 -4.24 -19.13 -17.36
CA ASN A 201 -2.79 -19.29 -17.35
C ASN A 201 -2.21 -19.24 -18.77
N LEU A 202 -1.12 -18.52 -18.95
CA LEU A 202 -0.46 -18.45 -20.25
C LEU A 202 0.43 -19.67 -20.49
N GLU A 203 0.25 -20.29 -21.64
CA GLU A 203 1.18 -21.28 -22.21
C GLU A 203 2.14 -20.60 -23.19
N THR A 204 3.38 -21.04 -23.22
CA THR A 204 4.40 -20.55 -24.17
C THR A 204 4.64 -21.56 -25.29
N ASP A 205 4.53 -21.09 -26.54
CA ASP A 205 5.00 -21.81 -27.73
C ASP A 205 6.28 -21.15 -28.24
N GLY A 206 7.41 -21.79 -27.95
CA GLY A 206 8.74 -21.24 -28.19
C GLY A 206 9.31 -20.47 -27.01
N ASN A 207 10.41 -19.78 -27.27
CA ASN A 207 11.19 -19.00 -26.33
C ASN A 207 10.67 -17.55 -26.29
N VAL A 208 10.46 -17.05 -25.08
CA VAL A 208 10.02 -15.67 -24.84
C VAL A 208 10.92 -14.98 -23.84
N THR A 209 11.11 -13.67 -24.02
CA THR A 209 11.88 -12.84 -23.10
C THR A 209 11.05 -11.67 -22.60
N PHE A 210 10.91 -11.55 -21.28
CA PHE A 210 10.29 -10.40 -20.62
C PHE A 210 11.23 -9.21 -20.69
N VAL A 211 10.77 -8.13 -21.33
CA VAL A 211 11.57 -6.93 -21.58
C VAL A 211 11.01 -5.68 -20.90
N GLY A 212 9.77 -5.73 -20.39
CA GLY A 212 9.14 -4.64 -19.64
C GLY A 212 8.10 -5.18 -18.66
N VAL A 213 8.03 -4.64 -17.44
CA VAL A 213 6.98 -4.98 -16.47
C VAL A 213 6.52 -3.76 -15.67
N ASP A 214 5.24 -3.73 -15.34
CA ASP A 214 4.65 -2.76 -14.41
C ASP A 214 3.39 -3.32 -13.74
N ALA A 215 2.86 -2.64 -12.73
CA ALA A 215 1.54 -2.93 -12.20
C ALA A 215 0.79 -1.63 -11.91
N LEU A 216 -0.53 -1.70 -11.94
CA LEU A 216 -1.38 -0.56 -11.65
C LEU A 216 -2.69 -0.93 -10.94
N PRO A 217 -3.13 -0.09 -10.00
CA PRO A 217 -4.39 -0.25 -9.30
C PRO A 217 -5.54 0.35 -10.11
N VAL A 218 -6.61 -0.42 -10.27
CA VAL A 218 -7.82 0.00 -10.99
C VAL A 218 -9.00 0.00 -10.04
N GLN A 219 -9.74 1.10 -9.97
CA GLN A 219 -10.99 1.21 -9.22
C GLN A 219 -12.23 1.08 -10.13
N GLN A 220 -13.29 0.48 -9.59
CA GLN A 220 -14.61 0.38 -10.20
C GLN A 220 -15.32 1.75 -10.25
N GLY A 221 -14.97 2.63 -9.30
CA GLY A 221 -15.55 3.95 -9.13
C GLY A 221 -15.11 4.55 -7.79
N SER A 222 -15.65 5.73 -7.47
CA SER A 222 -15.25 6.44 -6.25
C SER A 222 -16.07 6.03 -5.03
N SER A 223 -15.41 5.82 -3.91
CA SER A 223 -16.06 5.74 -2.58
C SER A 223 -16.39 7.14 -2.03
N SER A 224 -17.16 7.23 -0.95
CA SER A 224 -17.31 8.49 -0.20
C SER A 224 -16.50 8.43 1.10
N VAL A 225 -15.71 9.48 1.36
CA VAL A 225 -14.84 9.61 2.52
C VAL A 225 -15.12 10.94 3.20
N SER A 226 -15.51 10.89 4.47
CA SER A 226 -15.75 12.06 5.30
C SER A 226 -14.83 12.01 6.51
N ALA A 227 -13.81 12.87 6.49
CA ALA A 227 -12.87 13.09 7.59
C ALA A 227 -12.99 14.55 8.09
N PRO A 228 -12.60 14.84 9.35
CA PRO A 228 -12.47 16.22 9.80
C PRO A 228 -11.42 16.96 8.97
N SER A 229 -11.58 18.27 8.79
CA SER A 229 -10.61 19.09 8.05
C SER A 229 -9.32 19.36 8.83
N LEU A 230 -9.34 19.18 10.16
CA LEU A 230 -8.23 19.48 11.07
C LEU A 230 -8.20 18.46 12.20
N ALA A 231 -7.03 17.89 12.46
CA ALA A 231 -6.74 17.04 13.61
C ALA A 231 -5.39 17.41 14.24
N GLY A 232 -5.22 17.06 15.50
CA GLY A 232 -3.96 17.23 16.21
C GLY A 232 -3.08 15.99 16.12
N ASN A 233 -1.76 16.17 16.24
CA ASN A 233 -0.89 15.03 16.51
C ASN A 233 -1.28 14.34 17.84
N GLY A 234 -1.15 13.01 17.87
CA GLY A 234 -1.59 12.17 19.00
C GLY A 234 -3.11 11.94 19.13
N GLN A 235 -3.93 12.51 18.22
CA GLN A 235 -5.37 12.28 18.22
C GLN A 235 -5.77 11.11 17.32
N ASN A 236 -6.94 10.53 17.60
CA ASN A 236 -7.62 9.61 16.69
C ASN A 236 -8.53 10.39 15.72
N VAL A 237 -8.42 10.08 14.44
CA VAL A 237 -9.27 10.63 13.39
C VAL A 237 -10.39 9.65 13.08
N THR A 238 -11.61 10.03 13.40
CA THR A 238 -12.83 9.33 13.00
C THR A 238 -13.11 9.58 11.52
N VAL A 239 -12.97 8.55 10.68
CA VAL A 239 -13.25 8.63 9.23
C VAL A 239 -14.52 7.84 8.92
N THR A 240 -15.56 8.52 8.43
CA THR A 240 -16.76 7.86 7.91
C THR A 240 -16.56 7.51 6.45
N VAL A 241 -16.76 6.24 6.10
CA VAL A 241 -16.53 5.72 4.76
C VAL A 241 -17.78 5.01 4.23
N ASP A 242 -18.02 5.18 2.93
CA ASP A 242 -19.16 4.60 2.22
C ASP A 242 -18.71 4.02 0.86
N ALA A 243 -18.92 2.72 0.70
CA ALA A 243 -18.65 1.92 -0.48
C ALA A 243 -19.94 1.27 -1.02
N SER A 244 -21.10 1.89 -0.81
CA SER A 244 -22.41 1.37 -1.24
C SER A 244 -22.54 1.19 -2.76
N SER A 245 -21.59 1.69 -3.54
CA SER A 245 -21.47 1.40 -4.97
C SER A 245 -21.02 -0.03 -5.26
N LEU A 246 -20.44 -0.74 -4.28
CA LEU A 246 -20.13 -2.16 -4.38
C LEU A 246 -21.36 -3.00 -4.03
N ASP A 247 -21.65 -4.01 -4.85
CA ASP A 247 -22.67 -5.03 -4.54
C ASP A 247 -22.08 -6.13 -3.65
N ALA A 248 -21.69 -5.74 -2.44
CA ALA A 248 -21.05 -6.61 -1.45
C ALA A 248 -21.82 -6.61 -0.12
N THR A 249 -21.69 -7.69 0.65
CA THR A 249 -22.21 -7.77 2.03
C THR A 249 -21.13 -7.55 3.07
N GLU A 250 -19.87 -7.88 2.73
CA GLU A 250 -18.69 -7.66 3.55
C GLU A 250 -17.63 -6.96 2.70
N VAL A 251 -17.09 -5.87 3.23
CA VAL A 251 -16.13 -5.00 2.56
C VAL A 251 -14.94 -4.79 3.51
N SER A 252 -13.73 -4.95 2.97
CA SER A 252 -12.50 -4.51 3.63
C SER A 252 -12.34 -3.01 3.42
N HIS A 253 -12.57 -2.22 4.46
CA HIS A 253 -12.35 -0.77 4.46
C HIS A 253 -10.96 -0.47 5.00
N THR A 254 -10.02 -0.17 4.12
CA THR A 254 -8.67 0.26 4.49
C THR A 254 -8.56 1.78 4.39
N VAL A 255 -8.19 2.42 5.49
CA VAL A 255 -7.97 3.87 5.56
C VAL A 255 -6.53 4.14 5.98
N ALA A 256 -5.81 4.93 5.19
CA ALA A 256 -4.47 5.42 5.51
C ALA A 256 -4.46 6.94 5.67
N ILE A 257 -3.67 7.42 6.63
CA ILE A 257 -3.37 8.83 6.84
C ILE A 257 -1.86 9.01 6.76
N PHE A 258 -1.39 9.84 5.83
CA PHE A 258 0.04 10.09 5.61
C PHE A 258 0.27 11.46 4.95
N ASN A 259 1.51 11.94 4.97
CA ASN A 259 1.92 13.20 4.34
C ASN A 259 2.59 12.93 2.99
N GLU A 260 1.86 13.17 1.90
CA GLU A 260 2.33 12.99 0.52
C GLU A 260 3.56 13.85 0.19
N SER A 261 3.57 15.10 0.64
CA SER A 261 4.67 16.01 0.39
C SER A 261 5.93 15.64 1.15
N ASP A 262 5.79 15.06 2.34
CA ASP A 262 6.91 14.52 3.12
C ASP A 262 7.54 13.31 2.40
N LEU A 263 6.72 12.34 1.97
CA LEU A 263 7.19 11.16 1.22
C LEU A 263 7.96 11.54 -0.05
N SER A 264 7.50 12.57 -0.78
CA SER A 264 8.14 13.02 -2.02
C SER A 264 9.56 13.60 -1.85
N ASN A 265 9.97 13.89 -0.62
CA ASN A 265 11.32 14.39 -0.32
C ASN A 265 12.37 13.27 -0.21
N TYR A 266 11.94 12.00 -0.19
CA TYR A 266 12.83 10.87 0.04
C TYR A 266 13.04 10.04 -1.21
N ASP A 267 14.28 9.59 -1.36
CA ASP A 267 14.68 8.71 -2.44
C ASP A 267 14.76 7.25 -1.95
N GLN A 268 14.42 6.33 -2.85
CA GLN A 268 14.68 4.90 -2.66
C GLN A 268 15.28 4.29 -3.92
N THR A 269 16.30 3.46 -3.74
CA THR A 269 17.00 2.79 -4.84
C THR A 269 16.87 1.29 -4.72
N ILE A 270 16.33 0.70 -5.76
CA ILE A 270 16.15 -0.73 -5.92
C ILE A 270 17.45 -1.28 -6.48
N ASN A 271 18.09 -2.18 -5.76
CA ASN A 271 19.33 -2.80 -6.21
C ASN A 271 19.01 -4.20 -6.76
N ALA A 272 18.95 -4.27 -8.09
CA ALA A 272 18.69 -5.50 -8.85
C ALA A 272 20.00 -6.13 -9.37
N THR A 273 21.16 -5.78 -8.80
CA THR A 273 22.46 -6.34 -9.21
C THR A 273 22.55 -7.84 -8.89
N ASP A 274 21.89 -8.31 -7.83
CA ASP A 274 21.72 -9.74 -7.55
C ASP A 274 20.36 -10.21 -8.11
N ARG A 275 20.40 -11.03 -9.16
CA ARG A 275 19.22 -11.58 -9.83
C ARG A 275 18.39 -12.52 -8.95
N SER A 276 19.02 -13.07 -7.91
CA SER A 276 18.38 -14.00 -6.99
C SER A 276 17.71 -13.31 -5.80
N SER A 277 18.16 -12.10 -5.45
CA SER A 277 17.57 -11.27 -4.39
C SER A 277 17.61 -9.79 -4.75
N ILE A 278 16.44 -9.19 -4.92
CA ILE A 278 16.31 -7.75 -5.08
C ILE A 278 16.40 -7.11 -3.69
N SER A 279 17.30 -6.15 -3.51
CA SER A 279 17.42 -5.39 -2.27
C SER A 279 16.93 -3.95 -2.46
N LEU A 280 16.49 -3.31 -1.37
CA LEU A 280 16.00 -1.93 -1.37
C LEU A 280 16.91 -1.07 -0.51
N GLU A 281 17.52 -0.05 -1.10
CA GLU A 281 18.14 1.07 -0.38
C GLU A 281 17.09 2.16 -0.19
N THR A 282 16.88 2.64 1.04
CA THR A 282 15.89 3.69 1.31
C THR A 282 16.42 4.71 2.30
N GLU A 283 16.05 5.97 2.10
CA GLU A 283 16.29 7.02 3.11
C GLU A 283 15.32 6.93 4.28
N ILE A 284 14.22 6.19 4.16
CA ILE A 284 13.21 6.04 5.22
C ILE A 284 13.65 4.94 6.18
N ALA A 285 14.14 5.34 7.34
CA ALA A 285 14.58 4.44 8.39
C ALA A 285 13.44 3.87 9.21
N ARG A 286 12.34 4.61 9.34
CA ARG A 286 11.20 4.27 10.17
C ARG A 286 9.93 4.93 9.63
N VAL A 287 8.86 4.15 9.61
CA VAL A 287 7.49 4.69 9.59
C VAL A 287 6.97 4.75 11.02
N ASN A 288 6.59 5.94 11.47
CA ASN A 288 6.02 6.17 12.79
C ASN A 288 4.51 6.41 12.70
N GLY A 289 3.76 5.43 13.19
CA GLY A 289 2.31 5.46 13.26
C GLY A 289 1.78 4.08 13.63
N THR A 290 0.48 3.89 13.46
CA THR A 290 -0.18 2.62 13.75
C THR A 290 -0.56 1.91 12.47
N SER A 291 -0.12 0.66 12.35
CA SER A 291 -0.74 -0.28 11.43
C SER A 291 -1.65 -1.25 12.16
N ARG A 292 -2.88 -1.36 11.69
CA ARG A 292 -3.82 -2.40 12.13
C ARG A 292 -4.57 -2.96 10.93
N MET A 293 -4.08 -4.08 10.41
CA MET A 293 -4.72 -4.82 9.33
C MET A 293 -5.00 -6.25 9.80
N PRO A 294 -6.26 -6.73 9.79
CA PRO A 294 -6.56 -8.10 10.12
C PRO A 294 -6.06 -9.04 9.01
N SER A 295 -5.77 -10.30 9.34
CA SER A 295 -5.19 -11.27 8.38
C SER A 295 -6.11 -11.63 7.22
N ASN A 296 -7.40 -11.33 7.32
CA ASN A 296 -8.40 -11.51 6.28
C ASN A 296 -8.74 -10.21 5.54
N ALA A 297 -7.96 -9.15 5.72
CA ALA A 297 -8.09 -7.95 4.92
C ALA A 297 -7.79 -8.26 3.45
N ASN A 298 -8.48 -7.54 2.57
CA ASN A 298 -8.33 -7.61 1.13
C ASN A 298 -8.19 -6.18 0.61
N ILE A 299 -7.10 -5.88 -0.08
CA ILE A 299 -6.87 -4.56 -0.67
C ILE A 299 -6.70 -4.77 -2.17
N MET A 300 -7.72 -4.45 -2.96
CA MET A 300 -7.69 -4.62 -4.43
C MET A 300 -7.34 -6.03 -4.92
N GLY A 301 -7.77 -7.06 -4.19
CA GLY A 301 -7.49 -8.47 -4.51
C GLY A 301 -6.26 -9.02 -3.79
N VAL A 302 -5.33 -8.16 -3.37
CA VAL A 302 -4.09 -8.60 -2.73
C VAL A 302 -4.23 -8.68 -1.22
N THR A 303 -3.57 -9.68 -0.64
CA THR A 303 -3.49 -9.85 0.82
C THR A 303 -2.51 -8.83 1.41
N PRO A 304 -2.86 -8.05 2.45
CA PRO A 304 -1.93 -7.09 3.05
C PRO A 304 -0.69 -7.75 3.63
N GLY A 305 0.48 -7.10 3.48
CA GLY A 305 1.77 -7.70 3.84
C GLY A 305 2.33 -8.64 2.77
N SER A 306 1.59 -8.88 1.69
CA SER A 306 2.15 -9.34 0.42
C SER A 306 2.95 -8.20 -0.20
N ARG A 307 4.22 -8.05 0.24
CA ARG A 307 5.19 -7.07 -0.28
C ARG A 307 4.97 -6.78 -1.76
N SER A 308 4.85 -5.51 -2.15
CA SER A 308 4.91 -5.12 -3.56
C SER A 308 6.21 -5.62 -4.18
N PHE A 309 6.11 -6.08 -5.44
CA PHE A 309 7.26 -6.25 -6.28
C PHE A 309 7.95 -4.89 -6.41
N VAL A 310 9.27 -4.88 -6.28
CA VAL A 310 10.04 -3.64 -6.12
C VAL A 310 9.99 -2.77 -7.40
N GLY A 311 9.71 -3.36 -8.58
CA GLY A 311 9.42 -2.62 -9.81
C GLY A 311 7.94 -2.27 -10.04
N SER A 312 7.03 -2.71 -9.17
CA SER A 312 5.57 -2.49 -9.27
C SER A 312 5.06 -1.61 -8.12
N GLU A 313 5.85 -0.63 -7.67
CA GLU A 313 5.37 0.40 -6.76
C GLU A 313 4.12 1.06 -7.34
N THR A 314 3.04 1.08 -6.56
CA THR A 314 1.72 1.61 -6.94
C THR A 314 1.15 2.41 -5.78
N ALA A 315 0.10 3.20 -5.99
CA ALA A 315 -0.59 3.90 -4.89
C ALA A 315 -0.98 2.97 -3.72
N VAL A 316 -1.15 1.67 -3.97
CA VAL A 316 -1.46 0.65 -2.95
C VAL A 316 -0.23 0.25 -2.12
N SER A 317 1.00 0.36 -2.64
CA SER A 317 2.21 0.01 -1.89
C SER A 317 2.45 0.90 -0.67
N ILE A 318 1.82 2.09 -0.62
CA ILE A 318 1.81 2.94 0.58
C ILE A 318 1.21 2.20 1.77
N PHE A 319 0.16 1.38 1.57
CA PHE A 319 -0.42 0.60 2.65
C PHE A 319 0.57 -0.43 3.19
N ASP A 320 1.34 -1.08 2.33
CA ASP A 320 2.39 -2.01 2.75
C ASP A 320 3.52 -1.29 3.49
N GLN A 321 3.95 -0.12 2.99
CA GLN A 321 4.96 0.70 3.64
C GLN A 321 4.51 1.17 5.03
N LEU A 322 3.24 1.56 5.20
CA LEU A 322 2.68 1.93 6.50
C LEU A 322 2.47 0.71 7.40
N ASN A 323 2.22 -0.46 6.82
CA ASN A 323 1.97 -1.69 7.56
C ASN A 323 3.23 -2.25 8.22
N ASP A 324 4.38 -2.13 7.56
CA ASP A 324 5.60 -2.78 8.01
C ASP A 324 6.70 -1.76 8.31
N SER A 325 7.04 -1.61 9.60
CA SER A 325 8.15 -0.78 10.02
C SER A 325 9.45 -1.36 9.46
N THR A 326 10.06 -0.67 8.48
CA THR A 326 11.40 -0.78 7.83
C THR A 326 12.56 -1.50 8.54
N SER A 327 12.46 -1.81 9.82
CA SER A 327 13.50 -2.40 10.69
C SER A 327 13.47 -3.94 10.80
N ARG A 328 12.69 -4.65 9.97
CA ARG A 328 12.53 -6.12 10.05
C ARG A 328 12.95 -6.90 8.80
N PHE A 329 13.63 -6.28 7.84
CA PHE A 329 13.92 -6.93 6.56
C PHE A 329 15.39 -7.34 6.40
N ASP A 330 15.61 -8.57 5.91
CA ASP A 330 16.94 -9.09 5.57
C ASP A 330 17.54 -8.43 4.31
N ASP A 331 16.71 -7.79 3.46
CA ASP A 331 17.11 -7.24 2.14
C ASP A 331 16.85 -5.71 2.00
N VAL A 332 16.59 -4.99 3.10
CA VAL A 332 16.44 -3.52 3.08
C VAL A 332 17.62 -2.87 3.77
N THR A 333 18.29 -1.94 3.09
CA THR A 333 19.39 -1.15 3.62
C THR A 333 18.94 0.29 3.79
N VAL A 334 18.98 0.78 5.04
CA VAL A 334 18.67 2.18 5.33
C VAL A 334 19.91 3.04 5.10
N VAL A 335 19.79 4.05 4.24
CA VAL A 335 20.84 5.04 4.00
C VAL A 335 20.87 6.04 5.16
N SER A 336 22.04 6.20 5.79
CA SER A 336 22.21 7.11 6.94
C SER A 336 22.18 8.58 6.50
N PRO A 337 21.56 9.49 7.28
CA PRO A 337 21.16 9.33 8.68
C PRO A 337 19.83 8.62 8.93
N GLY A 338 19.04 8.33 7.88
CA GLY A 338 17.74 7.69 8.00
C GLY A 338 16.64 8.61 8.52
N ALA A 339 15.56 8.76 7.76
CA ALA A 339 14.42 9.60 8.08
C ALA A 339 13.31 8.84 8.80
N THR A 340 12.50 9.57 9.58
CA THR A 340 11.24 9.06 10.12
C THR A 340 10.10 9.72 9.39
N VAL A 341 9.25 8.92 8.76
CA VAL A 341 8.03 9.38 8.11
C VAL A 341 6.83 9.05 8.97
N TYR A 342 5.78 9.86 8.89
CA TYR A 342 4.59 9.70 9.72
C TYR A 342 3.42 9.19 8.90
N GLY A 343 2.84 8.08 9.32
CA GLY A 343 1.61 7.59 8.72
C GLY A 343 1.04 6.38 9.42
N SER A 344 -0.28 6.24 9.35
CA SER A 344 -1.04 5.15 9.95
C SER A 344 -1.95 4.54 8.90
N ALA A 345 -2.18 3.24 8.99
CA ALA A 345 -3.13 2.52 8.15
C ALA A 345 -3.95 1.54 9.00
N VAL A 346 -5.27 1.63 8.87
CA VAL A 346 -6.22 0.78 9.62
C VAL A 346 -7.19 0.17 8.64
N THR A 347 -7.39 -1.14 8.76
CA THR A 347 -8.40 -1.87 8.00
C THR A 347 -9.46 -2.42 8.94
N GLU A 348 -10.73 -2.16 8.60
CA GLU A 348 -11.89 -2.73 9.28
C GLU A 348 -12.73 -3.52 8.26
N VAL A 349 -13.20 -4.70 8.65
CA VAL A 349 -14.09 -5.51 7.82
C VAL A 349 -15.52 -5.31 8.32
N ALA A 350 -16.36 -4.70 7.49
CA ALA A 350 -17.72 -4.32 7.85
C ALA A 350 -18.66 -4.42 6.64
N GLY A 351 -19.91 -4.00 6.78
CA GLY A 351 -20.79 -3.75 5.62
C GLY A 351 -20.36 -2.49 4.86
N ASN A 352 -21.10 -2.12 3.82
CA ASN A 352 -20.69 -1.08 2.87
C ASN A 352 -20.49 0.33 3.46
N GLN A 353 -21.01 0.57 4.65
CA GLN A 353 -20.83 1.82 5.39
C GLN A 353 -20.28 1.51 6.77
N THR A 354 -19.22 2.22 7.15
CA THR A 354 -18.62 2.07 8.48
C THR A 354 -17.87 3.32 8.89
N THR A 355 -17.35 3.31 10.11
CA THR A 355 -16.45 4.32 10.65
C THR A 355 -15.14 3.65 11.03
N VAL A 356 -14.02 4.26 10.62
CA VAL A 356 -12.67 3.78 10.92
C VAL A 356 -11.96 4.83 11.76
N GLU A 357 -11.44 4.43 12.91
CA GLU A 357 -10.62 5.27 13.78
C GLU A 357 -9.15 5.11 13.42
N VAL A 358 -8.52 6.16 12.91
CA VAL A 358 -7.12 6.15 12.49
C VAL A 358 -6.29 7.08 13.37
N PRO A 359 -5.35 6.57 14.18
CA PRO A 359 -4.52 7.39 15.06
C PRO A 359 -3.47 8.17 14.27
N ILE A 360 -3.21 9.42 14.67
CA ILE A 360 -2.04 10.20 14.25
C ILE A 360 -0.97 10.06 15.34
N ALA A 361 0.29 9.81 14.96
CA ALA A 361 1.38 9.70 15.92
C ALA A 361 1.54 10.99 16.75
N ASP A 362 1.92 10.86 18.03
CA ASP A 362 2.05 11.99 18.98
C ASP A 362 3.07 13.03 18.51
N ASP A 363 4.13 12.58 17.85
CA ASP A 363 5.23 13.40 17.33
C ASP A 363 5.09 13.70 15.83
N ALA A 364 3.94 13.42 15.22
CA ALA A 364 3.70 13.71 13.81
C ALA A 364 3.92 15.19 13.49
N THR A 365 4.68 15.45 12.44
CA THR A 365 4.97 16.81 11.97
C THR A 365 3.69 17.49 11.49
N PRO A 366 3.39 18.72 11.94
CA PRO A 366 2.27 19.50 11.40
C PRO A 366 2.40 19.73 9.89
N GLY A 367 1.28 19.67 9.17
CA GLY A 367 1.27 19.83 7.72
C GLY A 367 -0.02 19.36 7.07
N ASP A 368 0.01 19.26 5.75
CA ASP A 368 -1.09 18.73 4.94
C ASP A 368 -0.93 17.22 4.79
N TYR A 369 -1.94 16.48 5.23
CA TYR A 369 -2.02 15.03 5.14
C TYR A 369 -3.17 14.66 4.20
N VAL A 370 -3.12 13.44 3.69
CA VAL A 370 -4.20 12.82 2.93
C VAL A 370 -4.80 11.70 3.76
N VAL A 371 -6.12 11.60 3.73
CA VAL A 371 -6.87 10.41 4.14
C VAL A 371 -7.19 9.64 2.86
N MET A 372 -6.55 8.50 2.64
CA MET A 372 -6.82 7.62 1.50
C MET A 372 -7.68 6.45 1.95
N HIS A 373 -8.74 6.15 1.21
CA HIS A 373 -9.64 5.03 1.48
C HIS A 373 -9.68 4.08 0.28
N VAL A 374 -9.51 2.79 0.57
CA VAL A 374 -9.72 1.69 -0.37
C VAL A 374 -10.73 0.74 0.24
N ALA A 375 -11.85 0.53 -0.46
CA ALA A 375 -12.87 -0.43 -0.07
C ALA A 375 -12.87 -1.57 -1.09
N THR A 376 -12.69 -2.81 -0.64
CA THR A 376 -12.66 -3.99 -1.51
C THR A 376 -13.70 -5.01 -1.07
N ASN A 377 -14.46 -5.55 -2.02
CA ASN A 377 -15.38 -6.66 -1.79
C ASN A 377 -14.62 -7.86 -1.22
N GLN A 378 -15.04 -8.36 -0.05
CA GLN A 378 -14.33 -9.47 0.61
C GLN A 378 -14.39 -10.79 -0.16
N SER A 379 -15.33 -10.95 -1.10
CA SER A 379 -15.45 -12.16 -1.92
C SER A 379 -14.76 -12.07 -3.28
N GLY A 380 -14.20 -10.93 -3.66
CA GLY A 380 -13.60 -10.74 -4.99
C GLY A 380 -12.57 -9.62 -5.03
N THR A 381 -12.45 -8.94 -6.17
CA THR A 381 -11.49 -7.84 -6.40
C THR A 381 -12.16 -6.49 -6.63
N GLU A 382 -13.49 -6.45 -6.68
CA GLU A 382 -14.27 -5.23 -6.87
C GLU A 382 -13.90 -4.19 -5.81
N SER A 383 -13.36 -3.05 -6.26
CA SER A 383 -12.75 -2.05 -5.39
C SER A 383 -13.17 -0.64 -5.75
N VAL A 384 -13.48 0.17 -4.75
CA VAL A 384 -13.74 1.60 -4.91
C VAL A 384 -12.79 2.38 -4.02
N THR A 385 -12.32 3.54 -4.49
CA THR A 385 -11.36 4.33 -3.73
C THR A 385 -11.70 5.80 -3.75
N ASN A 386 -11.21 6.54 -2.75
CA ASN A 386 -11.29 7.99 -2.73
C ASN A 386 -10.26 8.54 -1.73
N ARG A 387 -10.10 9.86 -1.74
CA ARG A 387 -9.23 10.57 -0.82
C ARG A 387 -9.89 11.84 -0.30
N ALA A 388 -9.52 12.23 0.91
CA ALA A 388 -9.93 13.48 1.54
C ALA A 388 -8.70 14.21 2.12
N PRO A 389 -8.65 15.55 2.07
CA PRO A 389 -7.59 16.31 2.71
C PRO A 389 -7.77 16.32 4.23
N LEU A 390 -6.65 16.36 4.96
CA LEU A 390 -6.61 16.52 6.41
C LEU A 390 -5.46 17.45 6.79
N GLN A 391 -5.73 18.52 7.51
CA GLN A 391 -4.68 19.31 8.15
C GLN A 391 -4.29 18.65 9.47
N VAL A 392 -3.00 18.39 9.68
CA VAL A 392 -2.47 18.01 10.99
C VAL A 392 -1.79 19.21 11.64
N ALA A 393 -2.19 19.55 12.86
CA ALA A 393 -1.60 20.62 13.65
C ALA A 393 -0.93 20.07 14.92
N GLN A 394 -0.06 20.88 15.52
CA GLN A 394 0.46 20.59 16.85
C GLN A 394 -0.68 20.67 17.86
N SER A 395 -0.90 19.59 18.62
CA SER A 395 -1.89 19.55 19.68
C SER A 395 -1.47 20.44 20.85
N VAL A 396 -2.42 21.23 21.33
CA VAL A 396 -2.34 21.95 22.59
C VAL A 396 -2.88 21.05 23.68
N GLN A 397 -2.03 20.62 24.61
CA GLN A 397 -2.45 19.81 25.75
C GLN A 397 -3.35 20.62 26.68
N LEU A 398 -4.54 20.08 26.98
CA LEU A 398 -5.44 20.61 27.99
C LEU A 398 -5.03 20.07 29.36
N ASN A 399 -5.32 20.86 30.40
CA ASN A 399 -5.11 20.49 31.79
C ASN A 399 -6.46 20.60 32.52
N LEU A 400 -6.96 19.46 33.02
CA LEU A 400 -8.22 19.35 33.74
C LEU A 400 -7.96 19.27 35.24
N THR A 401 -8.49 20.25 35.98
CA THR A 401 -8.44 20.26 37.44
C THR A 401 -9.83 20.37 38.02
N ALA A 402 -10.04 19.85 39.23
CA ALA A 402 -11.30 19.96 39.96
C ALA A 402 -11.08 20.62 41.32
N ASN A 403 -12.11 21.29 41.84
CA ASN A 403 -12.12 21.81 43.20
C ASN A 403 -12.01 20.70 44.27
N THR A 404 -12.52 19.50 43.97
CA THR A 404 -12.40 18.29 44.80
C THR A 404 -12.35 17.04 43.92
N THR A 405 -11.57 16.04 44.32
CA THR A 405 -11.55 14.71 43.68
C THR A 405 -12.38 13.68 44.44
N THR A 406 -12.95 14.05 45.60
CA THR A 406 -13.75 13.18 46.46
C THR A 406 -15.08 13.82 46.88
N PRO A 407 -15.96 14.17 45.92
CA PRO A 407 -17.23 14.83 46.24
C PRO A 407 -18.25 13.85 46.85
N VAL A 408 -19.27 14.37 47.54
CA VAL A 408 -20.42 13.55 47.93
C VAL A 408 -21.42 13.49 46.77
N ALA A 409 -22.07 12.34 46.58
CA ALA A 409 -23.08 12.16 45.55
C ALA A 409 -24.19 13.23 45.67
N GLY A 410 -24.45 13.93 44.57
CA GLY A 410 -25.36 15.07 44.50
C GLY A 410 -24.74 16.44 44.74
N GLU A 411 -23.44 16.53 45.04
CA GLU A 411 -22.71 17.80 45.11
C GLU A 411 -22.22 18.25 43.72
N ASP A 412 -22.09 19.57 43.58
CA ASP A 412 -21.53 20.21 42.39
C ASP A 412 -20.00 20.16 42.44
N VAL A 413 -19.40 19.59 41.41
CA VAL A 413 -17.95 19.60 41.19
C VAL A 413 -17.63 20.69 40.16
N GLU A 414 -16.72 21.59 40.53
CA GLU A 414 -16.23 22.64 39.65
C GLU A 414 -14.95 22.17 38.98
N PHE A 415 -14.98 22.06 37.65
CA PHE A 415 -13.84 21.73 36.82
C PHE A 415 -13.29 23.00 36.16
N ALA A 416 -11.98 23.19 36.26
CA ALA A 416 -11.24 24.24 35.55
C ALA A 416 -10.35 23.62 34.46
N VAL A 417 -10.52 24.11 33.24
CA VAL A 417 -9.76 23.68 32.05
C VAL A 417 -8.84 24.81 31.61
N THR A 418 -7.55 24.55 31.61
CA THR A 418 -6.52 25.47 31.11
C THR A 418 -5.68 24.83 30.03
N ARG A 419 -5.01 25.63 29.22
CA ARG A 419 -3.96 25.14 28.33
C ARG A 419 -2.69 24.89 29.12
N GLU A 420 -2.01 23.77 28.88
CA GLU A 420 -0.75 23.48 29.56
C GLU A 420 0.38 24.42 29.14
N ASP A 421 0.39 24.85 27.86
CA ASP A 421 1.44 25.68 27.27
C ASP A 421 1.53 27.11 27.83
N THR A 422 0.38 27.68 28.19
CA THR A 422 0.21 29.11 28.51
C THR A 422 -0.48 29.33 29.84
N GLY A 423 -1.15 28.32 30.39
CA GLY A 423 -2.02 28.45 31.55
C GLY A 423 -3.32 29.22 31.28
N ALA A 424 -3.62 29.56 30.02
CA ALA A 424 -4.81 30.32 29.68
C ALA A 424 -6.08 29.46 29.85
N ALA A 425 -7.15 30.08 30.35
CA ALA A 425 -8.45 29.43 30.47
C ALA A 425 -9.03 29.07 29.10
N VAL A 426 -9.66 27.89 29.02
CA VAL A 426 -10.21 27.37 27.76
C VAL A 426 -11.73 27.41 27.79
N GLU A 427 -12.33 28.33 27.04
CA GLU A 427 -13.78 28.44 26.85
C GLU A 427 -14.31 27.37 25.88
N ASN A 428 -15.55 26.90 26.08
CA ASN A 428 -16.25 25.91 25.26
C ASN A 428 -15.51 24.56 25.12
N ALA A 429 -14.72 24.16 26.12
CA ALA A 429 -14.23 22.78 26.24
C ALA A 429 -15.32 21.90 26.84
N GLU A 430 -15.46 20.68 26.37
CA GLU A 430 -16.45 19.72 26.84
C GLU A 430 -15.86 18.85 27.95
N VAL A 431 -16.41 18.96 29.16
CA VAL A 431 -16.06 18.12 30.31
C VAL A 431 -17.14 17.07 30.49
N THR A 432 -16.75 15.80 30.47
CA THR A 432 -17.65 14.65 30.60
C THR A 432 -17.35 13.85 31.85
N VAL A 433 -18.36 13.65 32.71
CA VAL A 433 -18.27 12.86 33.94
C VAL A 433 -19.53 12.02 34.11
N GLY A 434 -19.39 10.70 34.30
CA GLY A 434 -20.54 9.82 34.54
C GLY A 434 -21.63 9.89 33.47
N GLY A 435 -21.24 10.14 32.21
CA GLY A 435 -22.17 10.30 31.08
C GLY A 435 -22.83 11.69 30.96
N THR A 436 -22.52 12.63 31.86
CA THR A 436 -22.96 14.02 31.77
C THR A 436 -21.86 14.86 31.13
N THR A 437 -22.19 15.60 30.07
CA THR A 437 -21.26 16.50 29.37
C THR A 437 -21.68 17.96 29.55
N VAL A 438 -20.75 18.82 29.99
CA VAL A 438 -20.96 20.26 30.18
C VAL A 438 -19.83 21.04 29.54
N GLN A 439 -20.14 22.21 28.96
CA GLN A 439 -19.15 23.09 28.37
C GLN A 439 -18.60 24.12 29.36
N THR A 440 -17.31 24.43 29.25
CA THR A 440 -16.67 25.49 30.05
C THR A 440 -17.11 26.88 29.61
N ASN A 441 -17.27 27.79 30.58
CA ASN A 441 -17.55 29.21 30.31
C ASN A 441 -16.27 29.99 29.89
N ALA A 442 -16.39 31.31 29.70
CA ALA A 442 -15.29 32.21 29.34
C ALA A 442 -14.09 32.21 30.30
N ASN A 443 -14.27 31.73 31.54
CA ASN A 443 -13.21 31.58 32.53
C ASN A 443 -12.63 30.15 32.57
N GLY A 444 -13.03 29.28 31.63
CA GLY A 444 -12.57 27.89 31.57
C GLY A 444 -13.20 26.98 32.62
N VAL A 445 -14.35 27.37 33.20
CA VAL A 445 -14.99 26.64 34.29
C VAL A 445 -16.26 25.94 33.82
N ALA A 446 -16.38 24.65 34.16
CA ALA A 446 -17.59 23.83 33.99
C ALA A 446 -18.02 23.27 35.36
N VAL A 447 -19.32 23.25 35.64
CA VAL A 447 -19.87 22.71 36.89
C VAL A 447 -20.72 21.49 36.55
N VAL A 448 -20.43 20.35 37.18
CA VAL A 448 -21.14 19.09 36.97
C VAL A 448 -21.60 18.52 38.30
N THR A 449 -22.89 18.18 38.40
CA THR A 449 -23.45 17.45 39.53
C THR A 449 -23.37 15.95 39.26
N VAL A 450 -22.69 15.17 40.10
CA VAL A 450 -22.59 13.71 39.95
C VAL A 450 -23.58 13.03 40.92
N PRO A 451 -24.69 12.45 40.44
CA PRO A 451 -25.80 12.06 41.31
C PRO A 451 -25.57 10.74 42.07
N THR A 452 -24.63 9.91 41.63
CA THR A 452 -24.42 8.56 42.13
C THR A 452 -23.01 8.38 42.67
N ALA A 453 -22.88 7.73 43.82
CA ALA A 453 -21.59 7.35 44.38
C ALA A 453 -20.89 6.32 43.47
N GLY A 454 -19.56 6.32 43.48
CA GLY A 454 -18.73 5.44 42.67
C GLY A 454 -17.46 6.12 42.13
N GLU A 455 -16.63 5.33 41.47
CA GLU A 455 -15.42 5.80 40.79
C GLU A 455 -15.79 6.30 39.38
N TYR A 456 -15.34 7.51 39.04
CA TYR A 456 -15.51 8.11 37.71
C TYR A 456 -14.18 8.62 37.18
N ASN A 457 -14.06 8.68 35.86
CA ASN A 457 -13.04 9.48 35.19
C ASN A 457 -13.73 10.66 34.52
N ALA A 458 -13.41 11.88 34.97
CA ALA A 458 -13.73 13.09 34.24
C ALA A 458 -12.79 13.21 33.06
N THR A 459 -13.31 13.45 31.87
CA THR A 459 -12.51 13.71 30.67
C THR A 459 -12.81 15.08 30.13
N VAL A 460 -11.81 15.74 29.55
CA VAL A 460 -11.99 16.97 28.80
C VAL A 460 -11.62 16.77 27.34
N SER A 461 -12.43 17.31 26.44
CA SER A 461 -12.15 17.40 25.02
C SER A 461 -12.48 18.79 24.50
N LYS A 462 -11.90 19.15 23.35
CA LYS A 462 -12.26 20.38 22.64
C LYS A 462 -12.08 20.18 21.14
N ASN A 463 -13.09 20.55 20.37
CA ASN A 463 -13.02 20.55 18.92
C ASN A 463 -11.95 21.53 18.43
N ALA A 464 -11.26 21.17 17.35
CA ALA A 464 -10.25 22.02 16.76
C ALA A 464 -10.88 23.34 16.26
N THR A 465 -10.25 24.47 16.55
CA THR A 465 -10.77 25.81 16.20
C THR A 465 -9.62 26.75 15.85
N ASN A 466 -9.80 27.62 14.87
CA ASN A 466 -8.80 28.63 14.46
C ASN A 466 -7.42 28.05 14.12
N GLY A 467 -7.35 26.83 13.59
CA GLY A 467 -6.09 26.16 13.26
C GLY A 467 -5.38 25.48 14.44
N GLU A 468 -5.99 25.49 15.62
CA GLU A 468 -5.47 24.79 16.81
C GLU A 468 -6.25 23.49 17.04
N ALA A 469 -5.53 22.41 17.30
CA ALA A 469 -6.06 21.16 17.81
C ALA A 469 -5.76 21.03 19.31
N PHE A 470 -6.59 20.28 20.05
CA PHE A 470 -6.50 20.18 21.51
C PHE A 470 -6.42 18.73 21.96
N ALA A 471 -5.34 18.34 22.63
CA ALA A 471 -5.27 17.04 23.29
C ALA A 471 -6.02 17.10 24.62
N GLY A 472 -6.92 16.13 24.83
CA GLY A 472 -7.73 16.04 26.04
C GLY A 472 -6.93 15.62 27.28
N ASP A 473 -7.57 15.67 28.44
CA ASP A 473 -7.01 15.24 29.71
C ASP A 473 -8.07 14.48 30.52
N ALA A 474 -7.63 13.69 31.51
CA ALA A 474 -8.51 12.89 32.34
C ALA A 474 -8.14 12.99 33.83
N LEU A 475 -9.16 13.12 34.68
CA LEU A 475 -9.02 13.21 36.13
C LEU A 475 -9.93 12.19 36.83
N ALA A 476 -9.35 11.35 37.68
CA ALA A 476 -10.10 10.37 38.47
C ALA A 476 -10.84 11.05 39.64
N LEU A 477 -12.06 10.59 39.89
CA LEU A 477 -12.98 11.06 40.94
C LEU A 477 -13.53 9.87 41.73
N ASP A 478 -13.55 9.99 43.06
CA ASP A 478 -14.15 8.99 43.97
C ASP A 478 -15.34 9.61 44.71
N VAL A 479 -16.55 9.31 44.26
CA VAL A 479 -17.78 9.96 44.74
C VAL A 479 -18.37 9.14 45.89
N PHE A 480 -18.49 9.76 47.06
CA PHE A 480 -18.98 9.08 48.27
C PHE A 480 -20.49 9.19 48.45
N GLU A 481 -21.10 8.19 49.09
CA GLU A 481 -22.50 8.28 49.50
C GLU A 481 -22.68 9.33 50.62
N PRO A 482 -23.84 10.03 50.68
CA PRO A 482 -24.15 10.92 51.78
C PRO A 482 -24.17 10.16 53.11
N ALA A 483 -23.47 10.69 54.12
CA ALA A 483 -23.48 10.08 55.45
C ALA A 483 -24.92 10.05 56.01
N THR A 484 -25.44 8.85 56.27
CA THR A 484 -26.73 8.68 56.93
C THR A 484 -26.51 8.58 58.44
N PHE A 485 -26.98 9.57 59.19
CA PHE A 485 -26.92 9.54 60.66
C PHE A 485 -28.22 8.94 61.22
N GLU A 486 -28.14 7.72 61.78
CA GLU A 486 -29.23 7.19 62.58
C GLU A 486 -29.12 7.70 64.03
N TYR A 487 -30.06 8.54 64.44
CA TYR A 487 -30.22 8.89 65.85
C TYR A 487 -30.88 7.73 66.58
N SER A 488 -30.07 6.91 67.26
CA SER A 488 -30.60 5.98 68.26
C SER A 488 -31.12 6.80 69.45
N ASN A 489 -32.44 6.89 69.58
CA ASN A 489 -33.06 7.40 70.80
C ASN A 489 -32.66 6.46 71.95
N LEU A 490 -31.70 6.90 72.77
CA LEU A 490 -31.42 6.31 74.08
C LEU A 490 -32.64 6.56 74.98
N THR A 491 -33.59 5.63 74.96
CA THR A 491 -34.65 5.52 75.98
C THR A 491 -34.21 4.63 77.12
#